data_AF-A0A536PHV8-F1
#
_entry.id   AF-A0A536PHV8-F1
#
_cell.length_a   1.000
_cell.length_b   1.000
_cell.length_c   1.000
_cell.angle_alpha   90.00
_cell.angle_beta   90.00
_cell.angle_gamma   90.00
#
_symmetry.space_group_name_H-M   'P 1'
#
loop_
_entity.id
_entity.type
_entity.pdbx_description
1 polymer ?
#
loop_
_entity_poly.entity_id
_entity_poly.type
_entity_poly.pdbx_seq_one_letter_code
_entity_poly.pdbx_strand_id
1 'polypeptide(L)'
;MIARRADPYRDTDVIDSRAPRVNQTVVALLALATLFTGSPIFVALQAAQLWIGLTLGRRFCLSCLFYFEVLQPRIGEGPIEDSRPPRFANLVGAIFLTASTVAYVIGLAAVGAVLAGIVAALAALAAATGLCAGCEMYRVAARLRGIRPGPLARVDLADFGAAPRGEIVVQFTHPLCTDCRTLEDKLRSQGREVVTVDVAKRPELARKYGIALVPTAVAVAPGGIVTARIA
;
A
#
# COMPACT_ATOMS: atom_id res chain seq x y z
N MET A 1 23.06 11.45 4.91
CA MET A 1 21.87 10.66 5.33
C MET A 1 20.80 10.88 4.27
N ILE A 2 20.33 9.84 3.58
CA ILE A 2 19.29 10.02 2.56
C ILE A 2 18.02 10.52 3.27
N ALA A 3 17.49 11.66 2.83
CA ALA A 3 16.26 12.21 3.39
C ALA A 3 15.09 11.26 3.08
N ARG A 4 14.53 10.63 4.11
CA ARG A 4 13.28 9.86 4.00
C ARG A 4 12.13 10.86 3.88
N ARG A 5 11.15 10.61 2.99
CA ARG A 5 9.95 11.47 2.88
C ARG A 5 8.90 11.04 3.89
N ALA A 6 8.74 9.74 4.10
CA ALA A 6 7.87 9.17 5.13
C ALA A 6 8.71 8.62 6.29
N ASP A 7 8.39 9.01 7.52
CA ASP A 7 8.98 8.43 8.71
C ASP A 7 8.41 7.00 8.92
N PRO A 8 9.26 5.96 8.96
CA PRO A 8 8.80 4.57 9.04
C PRO A 8 8.13 4.22 10.38
N TYR A 9 8.08 5.11 11.36
CA TYR A 9 7.43 4.83 12.64
C TYR A 9 6.39 5.85 13.06
N ARG A 10 6.34 7.00 12.40
CA ARG A 10 5.31 8.02 12.61
C ARG A 10 4.24 7.96 11.51
N ASP A 11 4.66 7.83 10.25
CA ASP A 11 3.77 7.77 9.09
C ASP A 11 3.34 6.31 8.82
N THR A 12 2.52 5.76 9.72
CA THR A 12 2.17 4.33 9.70
C THR A 12 1.09 3.96 8.69
N ASP A 13 0.32 4.94 8.21
CA ASP A 13 -0.68 4.75 7.15
C ASP A 13 -0.06 4.57 5.76
N VAL A 14 1.24 4.82 5.63
CA VAL A 14 1.98 4.65 4.39
C VAL A 14 3.23 3.78 4.60
N ILE A 15 3.73 3.24 3.50
CA ILE A 15 4.91 2.40 3.51
C ILE A 15 5.66 2.48 2.18
N ASP A 16 6.98 2.37 2.25
CA ASP A 16 7.80 2.12 1.07
C ASP A 16 7.47 0.74 0.50
N SER A 17 7.04 0.70 -0.76
CA SER A 17 6.59 -0.49 -1.50
C SER A 17 7.62 -1.63 -1.54
N ARG A 18 8.91 -1.35 -1.29
CA ARG A 18 9.97 -2.36 -1.22
C ARG A 18 10.00 -3.07 0.15
N ALA A 19 9.51 -2.44 1.22
CA ALA A 19 9.52 -3.03 2.57
C ALA A 19 8.62 -4.27 2.67
N PRO A 20 7.35 -4.26 2.19
CA PRO A 20 6.54 -5.46 2.12
C PRO A 20 7.19 -6.57 1.30
N ARG A 21 7.89 -6.24 0.20
CA ARG A 21 8.56 -7.24 -0.65
C ARG A 21 9.69 -7.94 0.09
N VAL A 22 10.52 -7.20 0.82
CA VAL A 22 11.56 -7.79 1.66
C VAL A 22 10.95 -8.68 2.76
N ASN A 23 9.83 -8.25 3.36
CA ASN A 23 9.11 -9.11 4.30
C ASN A 23 8.62 -10.40 3.62
N GLN A 24 8.07 -10.33 2.41
CA GLN A 24 7.62 -11.51 1.66
C GLN A 24 8.79 -12.44 1.27
N THR A 25 9.99 -11.91 1.00
CA THR A 25 11.18 -12.75 0.81
C THR A 25 11.46 -13.58 2.06
N VAL A 26 11.43 -12.98 3.25
CA VAL A 26 11.65 -13.70 4.52
C VAL A 26 10.55 -14.74 4.75
N VAL A 27 9.28 -14.37 4.53
CA VAL A 27 8.13 -15.30 4.63
C VAL A 27 8.32 -16.51 3.71
N ALA A 28 8.69 -16.28 2.45
CA ALA A 28 8.89 -17.34 1.47
C ALA A 28 10.04 -18.28 1.90
N LEU A 29 11.17 -17.72 2.31
CA LEU A 29 12.34 -18.50 2.73
C LEU A 29 12.05 -19.38 3.95
N LEU A 30 11.38 -18.85 4.97
CA LEU A 30 11.05 -19.63 6.17
C LEU A 30 9.97 -20.69 5.91
N ALA A 31 8.97 -20.38 5.07
CA ALA A 31 7.99 -21.38 4.65
C ALA A 31 8.64 -22.51 3.84
N LEU A 32 9.54 -22.17 2.89
CA LEU A 32 10.33 -23.16 2.17
C LEU A 32 11.24 -23.99 3.09
N ALA A 33 11.88 -23.36 4.08
CA ALA A 33 12.69 -24.07 5.07
C ALA A 33 11.88 -25.13 5.82
N THR A 34 10.63 -24.85 6.21
CA THR A 34 9.73 -25.87 6.77
C THR A 34 9.46 -27.00 5.78
N LEU A 35 9.25 -26.73 4.49
CA LEU A 35 9.01 -27.78 3.49
C LEU A 35 10.23 -28.68 3.28
N PHE A 36 11.44 -28.11 3.26
CA PHE A 36 12.67 -28.87 3.05
C PHE A 36 13.10 -29.67 4.29
N THR A 37 12.92 -29.10 5.48
CA THR A 37 13.38 -29.72 6.74
C THR A 37 12.31 -30.54 7.44
N GLY A 38 11.03 -30.35 7.08
CA GLY A 38 9.89 -30.87 7.82
C GLY A 38 9.67 -30.21 9.19
N SER A 39 10.50 -29.23 9.58
CA SER A 39 10.43 -28.63 10.92
C SER A 39 9.37 -27.51 10.99
N PRO A 40 8.37 -27.63 11.89
CA PRO A 40 7.33 -26.61 12.03
C PRO A 40 7.83 -25.33 12.71
N ILE A 41 9.06 -25.33 13.25
CA ILE A 41 9.60 -24.18 13.97
C ILE A 41 9.68 -22.93 13.08
N PHE A 42 9.99 -23.07 11.78
CA PHE A 42 10.13 -21.93 10.89
C PHE A 42 8.77 -21.25 10.61
N VAL A 43 7.73 -22.02 10.29
CA VAL A 43 6.37 -21.47 10.14
C VAL A 43 5.81 -20.93 11.46
N ALA A 44 6.13 -21.53 12.61
CA ALA A 44 5.72 -21.04 13.93
C ALA A 44 6.36 -19.68 14.26
N LEU A 45 7.68 -19.55 14.07
CA LEU A 45 8.40 -18.30 14.24
C LEU A 45 7.89 -17.22 13.29
N GLN A 46 7.65 -17.58 12.02
CA GLN A 46 7.11 -16.67 11.03
C GLN A 46 5.70 -16.19 11.40
N ALA A 47 4.82 -17.10 11.85
CA ALA A 47 3.48 -16.75 12.32
C ALA A 47 3.55 -15.76 13.50
N ALA A 48 4.39 -16.07 14.49
CA ALA A 48 4.61 -15.19 15.64
C ALA A 48 5.13 -13.81 15.23
N GLN A 49 6.11 -13.75 14.32
CA GLN A 49 6.69 -12.51 13.84
C GLN A 49 5.68 -11.63 13.08
N LEU A 50 4.79 -12.24 12.30
CA LEU A 50 3.70 -11.52 11.63
C LEU A 50 2.68 -11.00 12.64
N TRP A 51 2.25 -11.82 13.61
CA TRP A 51 1.34 -11.38 14.67
C TRP A 51 1.92 -10.22 15.48
N ILE A 52 3.18 -10.32 15.90
CA ILE A 52 3.91 -9.26 16.61
C ILE A 52 3.94 -7.97 15.77
N GLY A 53 4.29 -8.06 14.49
CA GLY A 53 4.32 -6.89 13.61
C GLY A 53 2.94 -6.26 13.38
N LEU A 54 1.88 -7.08 13.36
CA LEU A 54 0.50 -6.62 13.18
C LEU A 54 -0.07 -5.94 14.43
N THR A 55 0.28 -6.42 15.63
CA THR A 55 -0.27 -5.98 16.91
C THR A 55 0.58 -4.91 17.59
N LEU A 56 1.90 -5.11 17.66
CA LEU A 56 2.83 -4.17 18.30
C LEU A 56 3.41 -3.15 17.32
N GLY A 57 3.22 -3.38 16.01
CA GLY A 57 3.57 -2.47 14.95
C GLY A 57 4.95 -2.72 14.34
N ARG A 58 5.26 -1.90 13.33
CA ARG A 58 6.41 -2.06 12.41
C ARG A 58 7.78 -2.05 13.11
N ARG A 59 7.88 -1.44 14.29
CA ARG A 59 9.11 -1.43 15.12
C ARG A 59 9.49 -2.80 15.67
N PHE A 60 8.54 -3.73 15.78
CA PHE A 60 8.78 -5.08 16.28
C PHE A 60 8.79 -6.12 15.15
N CYS A 61 8.64 -5.67 13.90
CA CYS A 61 8.78 -6.49 12.71
C CYS A 61 10.26 -6.56 12.30
N LEU A 62 10.94 -7.68 12.53
CA LEU A 62 12.38 -7.81 12.29
C LEU A 62 12.78 -7.57 10.83
N SER A 63 12.04 -8.14 9.88
CA SER A 63 12.22 -7.91 8.45
C SER A 63 11.98 -6.44 8.07
N CYS A 64 11.02 -5.78 8.73
CA CYS A 64 10.75 -4.37 8.54
C CYS A 64 11.89 -3.50 9.08
N LEU A 65 12.38 -3.77 10.29
CA LEU A 65 13.54 -3.08 10.87
C LEU A 65 14.76 -3.22 9.97
N PHE A 66 15.03 -4.43 9.48
CA PHE A 66 16.10 -4.66 8.53
C PHE A 66 15.93 -3.82 7.27
N TYR A 67 14.72 -3.76 6.71
CA TYR A 67 14.47 -2.89 5.56
C TYR A 67 14.74 -1.42 5.89
N PHE A 68 14.09 -0.87 6.93
CA PHE A 68 14.14 0.57 7.19
C PHE A 68 15.48 1.05 7.71
N GLU A 69 16.13 0.30 8.60
CA GLU A 69 17.37 0.75 9.23
C GLU A 69 18.64 0.30 8.50
N VAL A 70 18.56 -0.75 7.69
CA VAL A 70 19.76 -1.33 7.07
C VAL A 70 19.73 -1.18 5.56
N LEU A 71 18.62 -1.49 4.89
CA LEU A 71 18.55 -1.48 3.42
C LEU A 71 18.22 -0.09 2.85
N GLN A 72 17.09 0.50 3.28
CA GLN A 72 16.58 1.77 2.77
C GLN A 72 17.60 2.92 2.85
N PRO A 73 18.41 3.08 3.91
CA PRO A 73 19.41 4.15 3.98
C PRO A 73 20.53 4.02 2.95
N ARG A 74 20.71 2.82 2.36
CA ARG A 74 21.74 2.54 1.35
C ARG A 74 21.21 2.63 -0.08
N ILE A 75 19.97 2.18 -0.31
CA ILE A 75 19.37 2.11 -1.66
C ILE A 75 18.36 3.24 -1.96
N GLY A 76 18.09 4.09 -0.96
CA GLY A 76 17.10 5.15 -1.02
C GLY A 76 15.65 4.66 -0.86
N GLU A 77 14.76 5.63 -0.64
CA GLU A 77 13.32 5.41 -0.49
C GLU A 77 12.68 5.09 -1.85
N GLY A 78 11.92 3.99 -1.91
CA GLY A 78 11.11 3.62 -3.06
C GLY A 78 9.81 4.42 -3.17
N PRO A 79 8.91 4.00 -4.09
CA PRO A 79 7.55 4.51 -4.13
C PRO A 79 6.82 4.26 -2.80
N ILE A 80 6.08 5.26 -2.32
CA ILE A 80 5.28 5.21 -1.12
C ILE A 80 3.86 4.82 -1.50
N GLU A 81 3.32 3.82 -0.81
CA GLU A 81 1.98 3.27 -0.99
C GLU A 81 1.21 3.20 0.34
N ASP A 82 -0.11 2.99 0.27
CA ASP A 82 -0.96 2.76 1.45
C ASP A 82 -0.51 1.47 2.17
N SER A 83 -0.38 1.53 3.51
CA SER A 83 0.08 0.39 4.31
C SER A 83 -1.01 -0.66 4.58
N ARG A 84 -2.29 -0.33 4.42
CA ARG A 84 -3.43 -1.22 4.74
C ARG A 84 -3.48 -2.49 3.90
N PRO A 85 -3.31 -2.47 2.55
CA PRO A 85 -3.32 -3.70 1.76
C PRO A 85 -2.18 -4.67 2.15
N PRO A 86 -0.91 -4.24 2.30
CA PRO A 86 0.15 -5.12 2.80
C PRO A 86 -0.10 -5.65 4.21
N ARG A 87 -0.68 -4.84 5.11
CA ARG A 87 -1.05 -5.31 6.46
C ARG A 87 -2.14 -6.38 6.42
N PHE A 88 -3.15 -6.21 5.55
CA PHE A 88 -4.16 -7.25 5.32
C PHE A 88 -3.54 -8.54 4.77
N ALA A 89 -2.62 -8.43 3.81
CA ALA A 89 -1.90 -9.60 3.30
C ALA A 89 -1.11 -10.33 4.40
N ASN A 90 -0.43 -9.59 5.28
CA ASN A 90 0.28 -10.16 6.42
C ASN A 90 -0.67 -10.83 7.43
N LEU A 91 -1.88 -10.31 7.62
CA LEU A 91 -2.89 -10.95 8.47
C LEU A 91 -3.32 -12.31 7.89
N VAL A 92 -3.62 -12.37 6.60
CA VAL A 92 -3.97 -13.63 5.92
C VAL A 92 -2.80 -14.62 6.03
N GLY A 93 -1.57 -14.15 5.79
CA GLY A 93 -0.36 -14.96 5.96
C GLY A 93 -0.20 -15.49 7.40
N ALA A 94 -0.43 -14.66 8.41
CA ALA A 94 -0.35 -15.06 9.81
C ALA A 94 -1.37 -16.15 10.15
N ILE A 95 -2.60 -16.04 9.64
CA ILE A 95 -3.65 -17.04 9.82
C ILE A 95 -3.23 -18.38 9.20
N PHE A 96 -2.78 -18.37 7.94
CA PHE A 96 -2.36 -19.59 7.24
C PHE A 96 -1.16 -20.26 7.91
N LEU A 97 -0.16 -19.47 8.32
CA LEU A 97 1.02 -19.99 9.01
C LEU A 97 0.67 -20.52 10.40
N THR A 98 -0.22 -19.86 11.14
CA THR A 98 -0.72 -20.38 12.42
C THR A 98 -1.45 -21.71 12.22
N ALA A 99 -2.33 -21.82 11.22
CA ALA A 99 -3.02 -23.06 10.88
C ALA A 99 -2.04 -24.16 10.44
N SER A 100 -1.01 -23.81 9.68
CA SER A 100 0.08 -24.72 9.30
C SER A 100 0.82 -25.25 10.53
N THR A 101 1.22 -24.36 11.46
CA THR A 101 1.85 -24.73 12.72
C THR A 101 0.98 -25.68 13.54
N VAL A 102 -0.30 -25.36 13.73
CA VAL A 102 -1.23 -26.22 14.46
C VAL A 102 -1.35 -27.59 13.79
N ALA A 103 -1.51 -27.65 12.46
CA ALA A 103 -1.58 -28.89 11.72
C ALA A 103 -0.35 -29.78 11.93
N TYR A 104 0.86 -29.21 11.90
CA TYR A 104 2.07 -29.96 12.23
C TYR A 104 2.08 -30.47 13.67
N VAL A 105 1.68 -29.64 14.64
CA VAL A 105 1.67 -30.01 16.07
C VAL A 105 0.71 -31.15 16.37
N ILE A 106 -0.45 -31.20 15.71
CA ILE A 106 -1.45 -32.26 15.90
C ILE A 106 -1.23 -33.48 14.99
N GLY A 107 -0.08 -33.57 14.31
CA GLY A 107 0.29 -34.72 13.47
C GLY A 107 -0.27 -34.73 12.04
N LEU A 108 -0.98 -33.67 11.63
CA LEU A 108 -1.49 -33.50 10.26
C LEU A 108 -0.43 -32.86 9.34
N ALA A 109 0.75 -33.49 9.26
CA ALA A 109 1.91 -32.94 8.56
C ALA A 109 1.64 -32.59 7.08
N ALA A 110 0.85 -33.41 6.36
CA ALA A 110 0.48 -33.14 4.97
C ALA A 110 -0.34 -31.83 4.84
N VAL A 111 -1.29 -31.59 5.73
CA VAL A 111 -2.08 -30.35 5.77
C VAL A 111 -1.18 -29.17 6.10
N GLY A 112 -0.29 -29.32 7.09
CA GLY A 112 0.70 -28.31 7.45
C GLY A 112 1.58 -27.91 6.27
N ALA A 113 2.09 -28.89 5.52
CA ALA A 113 2.92 -28.70 4.34
C ALA A 113 2.17 -28.00 3.20
N VAL A 114 0.92 -28.39 2.92
CA VAL A 114 0.11 -27.72 1.89
C VAL A 114 -0.12 -26.24 2.24
N LEU A 115 -0.48 -25.95 3.49
CA LEU A 115 -0.68 -24.57 3.94
C LEU A 115 0.61 -23.74 3.85
N ALA A 116 1.74 -24.30 4.29
CA ALA A 116 3.05 -23.66 4.17
C ALA A 116 3.45 -23.45 2.70
N GLY A 117 3.16 -24.41 1.82
CA GLY A 117 3.41 -24.33 0.39
C GLY A 117 2.61 -23.24 -0.31
N ILE A 118 1.33 -23.07 0.04
CA ILE A 118 0.52 -21.95 -0.46
C ILE A 118 1.16 -20.61 -0.06
N VAL A 119 1.54 -20.46 1.21
CA VAL A 119 2.19 -19.23 1.69
C VAL A 119 3.53 -19.00 1.00
N ALA A 120 4.36 -20.04 0.87
CA ALA A 120 5.65 -19.96 0.18
C ALA A 120 5.48 -19.49 -1.27
N ALA A 121 4.53 -20.07 -2.02
CA ALA A 121 4.28 -19.72 -3.41
C ALA A 121 3.80 -18.27 -3.56
N LEU A 122 2.83 -17.85 -2.75
CA LEU A 122 2.28 -16.49 -2.81
C LEU A 122 3.30 -15.43 -2.35
N ALA A 123 4.08 -15.73 -1.31
CA ALA A 123 5.13 -14.85 -0.82
C ALA A 123 6.27 -14.73 -1.83
N ALA A 124 6.69 -15.83 -2.46
CA ALA A 124 7.69 -15.81 -3.52
C ALA A 124 7.21 -15.02 -4.75
N LEU A 125 5.95 -15.19 -5.15
CA LEU A 125 5.35 -14.40 -6.23
C LEU A 125 5.39 -12.90 -5.93
N ALA A 126 4.98 -12.51 -4.71
CA ALA A 126 5.00 -11.11 -4.28
C ALA A 126 6.43 -10.54 -4.20
N ALA A 127 7.39 -11.35 -3.71
CA ALA A 127 8.79 -10.95 -3.63
C ALA A 127 9.43 -10.76 -5.02
N ALA A 128 9.15 -11.65 -5.96
CA ALA A 128 9.75 -11.64 -7.30
C ALA A 128 9.11 -10.61 -8.25
N THR A 129 7.78 -10.46 -8.20
CA THR A 129 7.03 -9.65 -9.18
C THR A 129 6.46 -8.37 -8.61
N GLY A 130 6.32 -8.26 -7.29
CA GLY A 130 5.53 -7.22 -6.64
C GLY A 130 4.01 -7.47 -6.67
N LEU A 131 3.54 -8.55 -7.33
CA LEU A 131 2.14 -8.94 -7.33
C LEU A 131 1.78 -9.63 -6.02
N CYS A 132 1.10 -8.90 -5.13
CA CYS A 132 0.60 -9.45 -3.87
C CYS A 132 -0.91 -9.74 -3.98
N ALA A 133 -1.27 -11.02 -4.04
CA ALA A 133 -2.66 -11.47 -4.09
C ALA A 133 -3.51 -10.90 -2.93
N GLY A 134 -2.93 -10.82 -1.72
CA GLY A 134 -3.59 -10.20 -0.56
C GLY A 134 -3.92 -8.72 -0.76
N CYS A 135 -2.99 -7.95 -1.34
CA CYS A 135 -3.23 -6.54 -1.65
C CYS A 135 -4.34 -6.36 -2.69
N GLU A 136 -4.38 -7.20 -3.73
CA GLU A 136 -5.43 -7.16 -4.74
C GLU A 136 -6.80 -7.55 -4.17
N MET A 137 -6.85 -8.59 -3.34
CA MET A 137 -8.08 -8.95 -2.61
C MET A 137 -8.60 -7.79 -1.75
N TYR A 138 -7.70 -7.09 -1.03
CA TYR A 138 -8.07 -5.92 -0.24
C TYR A 138 -8.67 -4.81 -1.12
N ARG A 139 -8.03 -4.49 -2.26
CA ARG A 139 -8.51 -3.46 -3.20
C ARG A 139 -9.88 -3.83 -3.78
N VAL A 140 -10.09 -5.08 -4.15
CA VAL A 140 -11.38 -5.57 -4.64
C VAL A 140 -12.44 -5.47 -3.54
N ALA A 141 -12.15 -5.92 -2.33
CA ALA A 141 -13.06 -5.81 -1.20
C ALA A 141 -13.42 -4.35 -0.86
N ALA A 142 -12.45 -3.43 -0.91
CA ALA A 142 -12.68 -2.01 -0.74
C ALA A 142 -13.65 -1.45 -1.79
N ARG A 143 -13.47 -1.81 -3.07
CA ARG A 143 -14.37 -1.41 -4.17
C ARG A 143 -15.77 -1.99 -4.03
N LEU A 144 -15.91 -3.20 -3.49
CA LEU A 144 -17.21 -3.83 -3.21
C LEU A 144 -17.93 -3.18 -2.03
N ARG A 145 -17.20 -2.68 -1.03
CA ARG A 145 -17.74 -1.90 0.11
C ARG A 145 -18.12 -0.46 -0.23
N GLY A 146 -18.10 -0.10 -1.51
CA GLY A 146 -18.48 1.25 -1.95
C GLY A 146 -17.38 2.30 -1.80
N ILE A 147 -16.13 1.92 -1.50
CA ILE A 147 -14.97 2.82 -1.64
C ILE A 147 -14.69 2.95 -3.14
N ARG A 148 -15.50 3.77 -3.79
CA ARG A 148 -15.38 4.16 -5.18
C ARG A 148 -15.32 5.68 -5.23
N PRO A 149 -14.60 6.25 -6.19
CA PRO A 149 -14.72 7.67 -6.42
C PRO A 149 -16.18 8.01 -6.76
N GLY A 150 -16.78 8.91 -5.99
CA GLY A 150 -18.10 9.43 -6.32
C GLY A 150 -18.10 10.15 -7.68
N PRO A 151 -19.26 10.30 -8.33
CA PRO A 151 -19.35 11.12 -9.53
C PRO A 151 -19.01 12.57 -9.18
N LEU A 152 -17.85 13.04 -9.67
CA LEU A 152 -17.44 14.43 -9.54
C LEU A 152 -17.86 15.16 -10.81
N ALA A 153 -19.10 15.66 -10.84
CA ALA A 153 -19.65 16.32 -12.04
C ALA A 153 -19.31 17.82 -12.12
N ARG A 154 -19.12 18.46 -10.96
CA ARG A 154 -18.84 19.89 -10.86
C ARG A 154 -17.92 20.18 -9.69
N VAL A 155 -17.07 21.18 -9.85
CA VAL A 155 -16.30 21.80 -8.79
C VAL A 155 -16.51 23.30 -8.76
N ASP A 156 -16.44 23.88 -7.57
CA ASP A 156 -16.42 25.33 -7.38
C ASP A 156 -14.97 25.81 -7.47
N LEU A 157 -14.64 26.52 -8.55
CA LEU A 157 -13.28 27.00 -8.80
C LEU A 157 -12.82 28.04 -7.77
N ALA A 158 -13.77 28.72 -7.12
CA ALA A 158 -13.47 29.66 -6.04
C ALA A 158 -12.85 28.97 -4.82
N ASP A 159 -13.21 27.71 -4.53
CA ASP A 159 -12.61 26.92 -3.45
C ASP A 159 -11.09 26.74 -3.61
N PHE A 160 -10.62 26.83 -4.85
CA PHE A 160 -9.21 26.64 -5.19
C PHE A 160 -8.48 27.95 -5.47
N GLY A 161 -9.18 29.09 -5.42
CA GLY A 161 -8.64 30.40 -5.81
C GLY A 161 -8.29 30.48 -7.29
N ALA A 162 -8.91 29.66 -8.14
CA ALA A 162 -8.63 29.60 -9.57
C ALA A 162 -9.69 30.38 -10.36
N ALA A 163 -9.25 31.25 -11.26
CA ALA A 163 -10.11 31.96 -12.23
C ALA A 163 -9.58 31.70 -13.65
N PRO A 164 -9.69 30.45 -14.15
CA PRO A 164 -9.02 30.05 -15.37
C PRO A 164 -9.70 30.63 -16.60
N ARG A 165 -8.88 30.99 -17.60
CA ARG A 165 -9.37 31.40 -18.94
C ARG A 165 -9.66 30.21 -19.86
N GLY A 166 -9.16 29.03 -19.51
CA GLY A 166 -9.30 27.79 -20.26
C GLY A 166 -9.56 26.59 -19.37
N GLU A 167 -9.48 25.38 -19.95
CA GLU A 167 -9.60 24.14 -19.17
C GLU A 167 -8.36 23.95 -18.27
N ILE A 168 -8.60 23.65 -17.00
CA ILE A 168 -7.55 23.35 -16.02
C ILE A 168 -7.73 21.95 -15.45
N VAL A 169 -6.69 21.44 -14.80
CA VAL A 169 -6.76 20.20 -14.04
C VAL A 169 -6.76 20.50 -12.55
N VAL A 170 -7.80 20.07 -11.85
CA VAL A 170 -7.84 20.07 -10.38
C VAL A 170 -7.42 18.69 -9.89
N GLN A 171 -6.32 18.64 -9.15
CA GLN A 171 -5.77 17.41 -8.59
C GLN A 171 -5.81 17.42 -7.06
N PHE A 172 -6.58 16.51 -6.47
CA PHE A 172 -6.49 16.18 -5.06
C PHE A 172 -5.26 15.30 -4.81
N THR A 173 -4.38 15.75 -3.93
CA THR A 173 -3.04 15.20 -3.69
C THR A 173 -2.77 15.03 -2.19
N HIS A 174 -1.65 14.38 -1.85
CA HIS A 174 -1.14 14.25 -0.49
C HIS A 174 0.40 14.27 -0.52
N PRO A 175 1.09 14.91 0.45
CA PRO A 175 2.55 15.10 0.42
C PRO A 175 3.34 13.79 0.35
N LEU A 176 2.83 12.72 0.96
CA LEU A 176 3.48 11.39 0.96
C LEU A 176 3.11 10.51 -0.25
N CYS A 177 2.17 10.93 -1.09
CA CYS A 177 1.69 10.13 -2.22
C CYS A 177 2.66 10.24 -3.42
N THR A 178 3.35 9.14 -3.73
CA THR A 178 4.26 9.11 -4.90
C THR A 178 3.51 9.27 -6.22
N ASP A 179 2.41 8.54 -6.40
CA ASP A 179 1.62 8.59 -7.63
C ASP A 179 1.07 10.00 -7.90
N CYS A 180 0.75 10.74 -6.85
CA CYS A 180 0.25 12.11 -6.97
C CYS A 180 1.31 13.04 -7.56
N ARG A 181 2.57 12.94 -7.12
CA ARG A 181 3.66 13.74 -7.68
C ARG A 181 3.96 13.33 -9.12
N THR A 182 4.04 12.03 -9.39
CA THR A 182 4.26 11.53 -10.75
C THR A 182 3.18 11.97 -11.73
N LEU A 183 1.90 11.98 -11.30
CA LEU A 183 0.80 12.49 -12.10
C LEU A 183 0.91 13.99 -12.34
N GLU A 184 1.22 14.77 -11.29
CA GLU A 184 1.40 16.22 -11.40
C GLU A 184 2.52 16.57 -12.38
N ASP A 185 3.70 15.95 -12.25
CA ASP A 185 4.84 16.17 -13.13
C ASP A 185 4.49 15.84 -14.59
N LYS A 186 3.81 14.71 -14.81
CA LYS A 186 3.35 14.30 -16.15
C LYS A 186 2.39 15.33 -16.75
N LEU A 187 1.39 15.79 -15.99
CA LEU A 187 0.41 16.76 -16.47
C LEU A 187 1.06 18.11 -16.78
N ARG A 188 1.94 18.59 -15.91
CA ARG A 188 2.69 19.83 -16.13
C ARG A 188 3.61 19.73 -17.35
N SER A 189 4.28 18.59 -17.57
CA SER A 189 5.10 18.36 -18.76
C SER A 189 4.31 18.34 -20.08
N GLN A 190 3.00 18.06 -20.00
CA GLN A 190 2.08 18.14 -21.14
C GLN A 190 1.53 19.56 -21.36
N GLY A 191 2.01 20.56 -20.60
CA GLY A 191 1.56 21.95 -20.68
C GLY A 191 0.18 22.19 -20.06
N ARG A 192 -0.34 21.26 -19.26
CA ARG A 192 -1.63 21.46 -18.56
C ARG A 192 -1.44 22.41 -17.38
N GLU A 193 -2.39 23.31 -17.19
CA GLU A 193 -2.49 24.12 -15.97
C GLU A 193 -3.07 23.26 -14.85
N VAL A 194 -2.26 22.94 -13.84
CA VAL A 194 -2.63 22.03 -12.73
C VAL A 194 -2.73 22.81 -11.42
N VAL A 195 -3.91 22.75 -10.80
CA VAL A 195 -4.21 23.26 -9.46
C VAL A 195 -4.27 22.08 -8.50
N THR A 196 -3.41 22.08 -7.48
CA THR A 196 -3.33 20.98 -6.50
C THR A 196 -4.06 21.32 -5.20
N VAL A 197 -4.74 20.32 -4.65
CA VAL A 197 -5.44 20.39 -3.38
C VAL A 197 -4.85 19.34 -2.45
N ASP A 198 -4.02 19.77 -1.52
CA ASP A 198 -3.48 18.90 -0.47
C ASP A 198 -4.59 18.54 0.52
N VAL A 199 -5.04 17.29 0.48
CA VAL A 199 -6.15 16.81 1.33
C VAL A 199 -5.77 16.73 2.81
N ALA A 200 -4.48 16.71 3.15
CA ALA A 200 -4.03 16.77 4.55
C ALA A 200 -4.22 18.18 5.13
N LYS A 201 -4.06 19.22 4.30
CA LYS A 201 -4.24 20.62 4.71
C LYS A 201 -5.68 21.11 4.57
N ARG A 202 -6.42 20.57 3.59
CA ARG A 202 -7.80 20.96 3.26
C ARG A 202 -8.76 19.76 3.25
N PRO A 203 -8.92 19.03 4.36
CA PRO A 203 -9.75 17.81 4.42
C PRO A 203 -11.24 18.10 4.21
N GLU A 204 -11.70 19.32 4.48
CA GLU A 204 -13.06 19.80 4.19
C GLU A 204 -13.37 19.79 2.69
N LEU A 205 -12.41 20.15 1.84
CA LEU A 205 -12.60 20.09 0.39
C LEU A 205 -12.67 18.63 -0.09
N ALA A 206 -11.83 17.75 0.46
CA ALA A 206 -11.93 16.32 0.15
C ALA A 206 -13.32 15.75 0.52
N ARG A 207 -13.88 16.14 1.68
CA ARG A 207 -15.25 15.76 2.07
C ARG A 207 -16.32 16.37 1.16
N LYS A 208 -16.25 17.67 0.88
CA LYS A 208 -17.19 18.41 0.01
C LYS A 208 -17.31 17.74 -1.36
N TYR A 209 -16.17 17.29 -1.90
CA TYR A 209 -16.07 16.69 -3.23
C TYR A 209 -16.10 15.15 -3.24
N GLY A 210 -16.33 14.50 -2.10
CA GLY A 210 -16.41 13.04 -2.02
C GLY A 210 -15.11 12.31 -2.42
N ILE A 211 -13.97 12.93 -2.16
CA ILE A 211 -12.65 12.39 -2.50
C ILE A 211 -12.24 11.37 -1.44
N ALA A 212 -12.40 10.09 -1.78
CA ALA A 212 -12.03 8.97 -0.91
C ALA A 212 -10.57 8.52 -1.08
N LEU A 213 -9.97 8.77 -2.24
CA LEU A 213 -8.63 8.29 -2.61
C LEU A 213 -7.87 9.38 -3.39
N VAL A 214 -6.56 9.44 -3.18
CA VAL A 214 -5.64 10.27 -3.96
C VAL A 214 -4.62 9.39 -4.70
N PRO A 215 -4.13 9.80 -5.90
CA PRO A 215 -4.55 11.00 -6.62
C PRO A 215 -5.97 10.87 -7.17
N THR A 216 -6.73 11.96 -7.09
CA THR A 216 -7.94 12.16 -7.92
C THR A 216 -7.70 13.42 -8.73
N ALA A 217 -7.78 13.33 -10.05
CA ALA A 217 -7.53 14.46 -10.96
C ALA A 217 -8.66 14.57 -11.99
N VAL A 218 -9.17 15.78 -12.17
CA VAL A 218 -10.25 16.08 -13.10
C VAL A 218 -9.91 17.29 -13.96
N ALA A 219 -10.25 17.21 -15.25
CA ALA A 219 -10.26 18.36 -16.14
C ALA A 219 -11.54 19.15 -15.91
N VAL A 220 -11.43 20.48 -15.81
CA VAL A 220 -12.50 21.38 -15.41
C VAL A 220 -12.52 22.58 -16.36
N ALA A 221 -13.68 22.82 -16.97
CA ALA A 221 -13.92 24.00 -17.79
C ALA A 221 -14.08 25.27 -16.92
N PRO A 222 -13.92 26.49 -17.48
CA PRO A 222 -14.05 27.74 -16.71
C PRO A 222 -15.35 27.91 -15.91
N GLY A 223 -16.44 27.22 -16.28
CA GLY A 223 -17.70 27.21 -15.53
C GLY A 223 -17.75 26.26 -14.33
N GLY A 224 -16.66 25.55 -14.02
CA GLY A 224 -16.59 24.55 -12.95
C GLY A 224 -17.13 23.16 -13.33
N ILE A 225 -17.55 22.96 -14.59
CA ILE A 225 -18.02 21.66 -15.08
C ILE A 225 -16.82 20.75 -15.30
N VAL A 226 -16.91 19.52 -14.77
CA VAL A 226 -15.89 18.49 -14.99
C VAL A 226 -16.08 17.90 -16.38
N THR A 227 -15.08 18.08 -17.24
CA THR A 227 -15.10 17.63 -18.65
C THR A 227 -14.54 16.22 -18.79
N ALA A 228 -13.57 15.85 -17.96
CA ALA A 228 -12.98 14.52 -17.96
C ALA A 228 -12.41 14.16 -16.59
N ARG A 229 -12.44 12.87 -16.26
CA ARG A 229 -11.67 12.31 -15.14
C ARG A 229 -10.33 11.79 -15.65
N ILE A 230 -9.24 12.34 -15.12
CA ILE A 230 -7.87 11.99 -15.49
C ILE A 230 -7.35 10.87 -14.59
N ALA A 231 -7.67 10.92 -13.29
CA ALA A 231 -7.36 9.91 -12.27
C ALA A 231 -8.49 9.84 -11.23
#